data_AF-A0AAD5GN87-F1
#
_entry.id   AF-A0AAD5GN87-F1
#
_cell.length_a   1.000
_cell.length_b   1.000
_cell.length_c   1.000
_cell.angle_alpha   90.00
_cell.angle_beta   90.00
_cell.angle_gamma   90.00
#
_symmetry.space_group_name_H-M   'P 1'
#
loop_
_entity.id
_entity.type
_entity.pdbx_description
1 polymer ?
#
loop_
_entity_poly.entity_id
_entity_poly.type
_entity_poly.pdbx_seq_one_letter_code
_entity_poly.pdbx_strand_id
1 'polypeptide(L)'
;MFTNGVSSFQLLGADNLIPMELALKIVSKIRAGERFAVYVVIPMWPEGVPSSATVQEILYWQSQTMEAMYTVIAREIKDMQLDAHPQDYLNFYCLGNREELPPEMSQAPADDKVSESQKFNRFMIYVHAKGMIVDDEYVIVGSANINQRSLAGSKDTEIAMGAYQPHHSWAAKKRHPHGQIYGYRMSLWAEHLGMLEECYKDAESLECVKKVNKVAEKNWELFTKDEFSTLQGHILKYPLQIGADGTVDSLPGYENFPDLGGKIIGAHSTTLPDILTT
;
A
#
# COMPACT_ATOMS: atom_id res chain seq x y z
N MET A 1 -7.85 -4.63 31.31
CA MET A 1 -6.87 -5.74 31.43
C MET A 1 -6.26 -5.99 30.04
N PHE A 2 -5.60 -4.97 29.46
CA PHE A 2 -5.22 -4.91 28.04
C PHE A 2 -3.70 -4.90 27.85
N THR A 3 -2.97 -5.83 28.48
CA THR A 3 -1.50 -5.82 28.43
C THR A 3 -0.86 -7.17 28.07
N ASN A 4 -1.62 -8.24 27.84
CA ASN A 4 -1.04 -9.58 27.70
C ASN A 4 -0.92 -10.09 26.26
N GLY A 5 -0.92 -9.21 25.25
CA GLY A 5 -0.77 -9.60 23.84
C GLY A 5 0.39 -8.95 23.08
N VAL A 6 1.03 -7.92 23.66
CA VAL A 6 2.04 -7.11 22.94
C VAL A 6 3.47 -7.66 23.15
N SER A 7 3.68 -8.65 24.03
CA SER A 7 5.03 -9.05 24.45
C SER A 7 5.83 -9.87 23.44
N SER A 8 5.31 -10.16 22.25
CA SER A 8 6.05 -10.90 21.21
C SER A 8 6.54 -10.02 20.05
N PHE A 9 6.27 -8.71 20.06
CA PHE A 9 6.62 -7.79 18.96
C PHE A 9 7.87 -6.95 19.21
N GLN A 10 8.67 -7.25 20.24
CA GLN A 10 10.05 -6.72 20.32
C GLN A 10 10.90 -7.41 19.24
N LEU A 11 10.83 -6.90 18.02
CA LEU A 11 11.56 -7.40 16.85
C LEU A 11 12.58 -6.34 16.39
N LEU A 12 13.85 -6.69 16.57
CA LEU A 12 14.97 -6.36 15.68
C LEU A 12 15.15 -4.89 15.25
N GLY A 13 14.81 -3.94 16.12
CA GLY A 13 15.17 -2.53 15.93
C GLY A 13 14.19 -1.67 15.11
N ALA A 14 12.98 -2.17 14.84
CA ALA A 14 11.87 -1.42 14.23
C ALA A 14 10.62 -1.41 15.15
N ASP A 15 10.63 -0.52 16.14
CA ASP A 15 9.64 -0.51 17.23
C ASP A 15 8.41 0.39 16.98
N ASN A 16 8.31 1.05 15.82
CA ASN A 16 7.17 1.92 15.53
C ASN A 16 5.85 1.11 15.46
N LEU A 17 4.80 1.65 16.07
CA LEU A 17 3.56 0.91 16.30
C LEU A 17 2.55 1.02 15.15
N ILE A 18 2.79 1.86 14.13
CA ILE A 18 1.78 2.17 13.11
C ILE A 18 1.21 0.91 12.44
N PRO A 19 2.02 -0.05 11.95
CA PRO A 19 1.47 -1.23 11.29
C PRO A 19 0.58 -2.07 12.21
N MET A 20 1.02 -2.30 13.45
CA MET A 20 0.27 -3.11 14.39
C MET A 20 -0.98 -2.41 14.92
N GLU A 21 -0.96 -1.08 15.11
CA GLU A 21 -2.15 -0.31 15.49
C GLU A 21 -3.22 -0.34 14.39
N LEU A 22 -2.83 -0.31 13.11
CA LEU A 22 -3.77 -0.49 11.99
C LEU A 22 -4.40 -1.89 12.02
N ALA A 23 -3.59 -2.95 12.19
CA ALA A 23 -4.09 -4.32 12.24
C ALA A 23 -5.01 -4.55 13.47
N LEU A 24 -4.61 -4.07 14.64
CA LEU A 24 -5.39 -4.16 15.88
C LEU A 24 -6.68 -3.32 15.81
N LYS A 25 -6.67 -2.19 15.10
CA LYS A 25 -7.89 -1.44 14.82
C LYS A 25 -8.87 -2.26 13.98
N ILE A 26 -8.41 -2.89 12.91
CA ILE A 26 -9.24 -3.81 12.10
C ILE A 26 -9.81 -4.93 12.97
N VAL A 27 -8.98 -5.61 13.76
CA VAL A 27 -9.40 -6.66 14.71
C VAL A 27 -10.49 -6.16 15.66
N SER A 28 -10.34 -4.96 16.21
CA SER A 28 -11.35 -4.38 17.11
C SER A 28 -12.69 -4.16 16.41
N LYS A 29 -12.67 -3.80 15.13
CA LYS A 29 -13.88 -3.57 14.31
C LYS A 29 -14.54 -4.88 13.90
N ILE A 30 -13.74 -5.90 13.56
CA ILE A 30 -14.22 -7.28 13.34
C ILE A 30 -14.96 -7.79 14.58
N ARG A 31 -14.37 -7.66 15.78
CA ARG A 31 -15.01 -8.06 17.04
C ARG A 31 -16.32 -7.32 17.33
N ALA A 32 -16.37 -6.05 16.96
CA ALA A 32 -17.56 -5.23 17.12
C ALA A 32 -18.65 -5.50 16.05
N GLY A 33 -18.34 -6.29 15.00
CA GLY A 33 -19.23 -6.44 13.84
C GLY A 33 -19.40 -5.15 13.03
N GLU A 34 -18.43 -4.23 13.14
CA GLU A 34 -18.45 -2.93 12.46
C GLU A 34 -17.61 -2.98 11.19
N ARG A 35 -18.12 -2.38 10.10
CA ARG A 35 -17.36 -2.24 8.86
C ARG A 35 -16.17 -1.29 9.06
N PHE A 36 -15.04 -1.67 8.49
CA PHE A 36 -13.82 -0.89 8.50
C PHE A 36 -12.93 -1.34 7.35
N ALA A 37 -12.19 -0.43 6.74
CA ALA A 37 -11.26 -0.73 5.68
C ALA A 37 -10.01 0.15 5.79
N VAL A 38 -8.86 -0.42 5.43
CA VAL A 38 -7.56 0.24 5.38
C VAL A 38 -6.99 0.05 3.98
N TYR A 39 -6.66 1.16 3.34
CA TYR A 39 -6.06 1.23 2.01
C TYR A 39 -4.65 1.80 2.16
N VAL A 40 -3.64 1.05 1.71
CA VAL A 40 -2.24 1.45 1.78
C VAL A 40 -1.67 1.52 0.38
N VAL A 41 -1.22 2.70 -0.04
CA VAL A 41 -0.56 2.92 -1.33
C VAL A 41 0.92 3.19 -1.08
N ILE A 42 1.79 2.33 -1.62
CA ILE A 42 3.24 2.36 -1.45
C ILE A 42 3.92 2.31 -2.84
N PRO A 43 5.19 2.71 -2.97
CA PRO A 43 5.87 2.55 -4.25
C PRO A 43 6.01 1.05 -4.59
N MET A 44 6.12 0.71 -5.87
CA MET A 44 6.28 -0.68 -6.29
C MET A 44 7.56 -1.29 -5.68
N TRP A 45 8.63 -0.50 -5.64
CA TRP A 45 9.82 -0.74 -4.83
C TRP A 45 10.35 0.63 -4.36
N PRO A 46 11.11 0.71 -3.24
CA PRO A 46 11.73 1.96 -2.81
C PRO A 46 12.78 2.44 -3.81
N GLU A 47 13.04 3.74 -3.85
CA GLU A 47 14.00 4.35 -4.77
C GLU A 47 15.36 3.64 -4.77
N GLY A 48 15.84 3.29 -5.97
CA GLY A 48 17.06 2.54 -6.19
C GLY A 48 16.87 1.40 -7.19
N VAL A 49 17.92 0.58 -7.34
CA VAL A 49 17.88 -0.62 -8.18
C VAL A 49 17.15 -1.72 -7.41
N PRO A 50 16.03 -2.28 -7.92
CA PRO A 50 15.19 -3.20 -7.16
C PRO A 50 15.89 -4.50 -6.76
N SER A 51 16.91 -4.93 -7.52
CA SER A 51 17.74 -6.10 -7.22
C SER A 51 18.92 -5.82 -6.29
N SER A 52 19.15 -4.57 -5.87
CA SER A 52 20.22 -4.23 -4.92
C SER A 52 19.92 -4.77 -3.53
N ALA A 53 20.98 -5.11 -2.77
CA ALA A 53 20.84 -5.66 -1.41
C ALA A 53 20.05 -4.73 -0.48
N THR A 54 20.27 -3.42 -0.55
CA THR A 54 19.55 -2.45 0.29
C THR A 54 18.05 -2.41 -0.02
N VAL A 55 17.67 -2.39 -1.30
CA VAL A 55 16.25 -2.40 -1.68
C VAL A 55 15.60 -3.74 -1.32
N GLN A 56 16.29 -4.85 -1.54
CA GLN A 56 15.80 -6.18 -1.17
C GLN A 56 15.62 -6.36 0.34
N GLU A 57 16.47 -5.73 1.16
CA GLU A 57 16.31 -5.72 2.62
C GLU A 57 15.07 -4.93 3.05
N ILE A 58 14.85 -3.74 2.46
CA ILE A 58 13.66 -2.92 2.75
C ILE A 58 12.38 -3.67 2.37
N LEU A 59 12.37 -4.33 1.21
CA LEU A 59 11.25 -5.14 0.76
C LEU A 59 11.01 -6.36 1.66
N TYR A 60 12.07 -6.94 2.23
CA TYR A 60 11.96 -8.00 3.23
C TYR A 60 11.26 -7.49 4.49
N TRP A 61 11.69 -6.36 5.07
CA TRP A 61 10.99 -5.78 6.23
C TRP A 61 9.54 -5.42 5.93
N GLN A 62 9.27 -4.93 4.71
CA GLN A 62 7.92 -4.64 4.26
C GLN A 62 7.06 -5.91 4.20
N SER A 63 7.56 -7.01 3.62
CA SER A 63 6.80 -8.27 3.52
C SER A 63 6.55 -8.89 4.89
N GLN A 64 7.54 -8.89 5.78
CA GLN A 64 7.38 -9.35 7.17
C GLN A 64 6.34 -8.51 7.94
N THR A 65 6.34 -7.19 7.73
CA THR A 65 5.35 -6.29 8.34
C THR A 65 3.93 -6.60 7.85
N MET A 66 3.77 -6.77 6.53
CA MET A 66 2.48 -7.13 5.93
C MET A 66 1.99 -8.48 6.45
N GLU A 67 2.85 -9.49 6.52
CA GLU A 67 2.51 -10.82 7.03
C GLU A 67 2.08 -10.79 8.49
N ALA A 68 2.77 -10.04 9.35
CA ALA A 68 2.38 -9.85 10.74
C ALA A 68 0.99 -9.22 10.87
N MET A 69 0.70 -8.17 10.08
CA MET A 69 -0.61 -7.52 10.07
C MET A 69 -1.72 -8.49 9.60
N TYR A 70 -1.50 -9.18 8.48
CA TYR A 70 -2.49 -10.10 7.92
C TYR A 70 -2.72 -11.31 8.82
N THR A 71 -1.69 -11.88 9.45
CA THR A 71 -1.80 -13.00 10.38
C THR A 71 -2.73 -12.68 11.54
N VAL A 72 -2.61 -11.49 12.13
CA VAL A 72 -3.44 -11.08 13.26
C VAL A 72 -4.90 -10.86 12.82
N ILE A 73 -5.12 -10.28 11.64
CA ILE A 73 -6.46 -10.09 11.07
C ILE A 73 -7.11 -11.44 10.73
N ALA A 74 -6.39 -12.33 10.03
CA ALA A 74 -6.85 -13.64 9.62
C ALA A 74 -7.24 -14.52 10.82
N ARG A 75 -6.42 -14.47 11.88
CA ARG A 75 -6.73 -15.14 13.14
C ARG A 75 -8.05 -14.65 13.72
N GLU A 76 -8.29 -13.33 13.75
CA GLU A 76 -9.53 -12.79 14.28
C GLU A 76 -10.76 -13.18 13.44
N ILE A 77 -10.65 -13.14 12.11
CA ILE A 77 -11.70 -13.61 11.19
C ILE A 77 -12.08 -15.05 11.50
N LYS A 78 -11.08 -15.92 11.70
CA LYS A 78 -11.26 -17.33 12.04
C LYS A 78 -11.88 -17.52 13.43
N ASP A 79 -11.40 -16.80 14.44
CA ASP A 79 -11.89 -16.88 15.82
C ASP A 79 -13.37 -16.42 15.90
N MET A 80 -13.75 -15.42 15.10
CA MET A 80 -15.12 -14.93 14.96
C MET A 80 -15.98 -15.75 13.98
N GLN A 81 -15.41 -16.78 13.33
CA GLN A 81 -16.08 -17.67 12.37
C GLN A 81 -16.76 -16.92 11.21
N LEU A 82 -16.11 -15.87 10.71
CA LEU A 82 -16.61 -15.07 9.60
C LEU A 82 -16.20 -15.70 8.26
N ASP A 83 -17.13 -15.71 7.31
CA ASP A 83 -16.82 -15.96 5.89
C ASP A 83 -16.32 -14.65 5.25
N ALA A 84 -15.07 -14.31 5.55
CA ALA A 84 -14.41 -13.10 5.07
C ALA A 84 -12.94 -13.38 4.76
N HIS A 85 -12.37 -12.57 3.87
CA HIS A 85 -10.94 -12.60 3.57
C HIS A 85 -10.21 -11.44 4.27
N PRO A 86 -8.93 -11.56 4.67
CA PRO A 86 -8.19 -10.42 5.23
C PRO A 86 -8.18 -9.18 4.32
N GLN A 87 -8.20 -9.39 3.00
CA GLN A 87 -8.30 -8.32 1.98
C GLN A 87 -9.68 -7.64 1.90
N ASP A 88 -10.69 -8.12 2.64
CA ASP A 88 -11.94 -7.36 2.84
C ASP A 88 -11.76 -6.19 3.81
N TYR A 89 -10.61 -6.10 4.50
CA TYR A 89 -10.28 -5.11 5.52
C TYR A 89 -8.96 -4.37 5.27
N LEU A 90 -7.89 -5.06 4.87
CA LEU A 90 -6.57 -4.46 4.64
C LEU A 90 -6.10 -4.72 3.21
N ASN A 91 -5.76 -3.66 2.48
CA ASN A 91 -5.31 -3.76 1.10
C ASN A 91 -4.08 -2.90 0.82
N PHE A 92 -3.12 -3.48 0.10
CA PHE A 92 -1.91 -2.80 -0.36
C PHE A 92 -1.93 -2.63 -1.88
N TYR A 93 -1.53 -1.46 -2.33
CA TYR A 93 -1.48 -1.07 -3.73
C TYR A 93 -0.15 -0.38 -4.03
N CYS A 94 0.22 -0.36 -5.30
CA CYS A 94 1.23 0.53 -5.84
C CYS A 94 0.68 1.27 -7.06
N LEU A 95 1.44 2.23 -7.60
CA LEU A 95 1.04 2.98 -8.78
C LEU A 95 1.94 2.66 -9.96
N GLY A 96 1.36 2.63 -11.15
CA GLY A 96 2.08 2.45 -12.41
C GLY A 96 1.38 3.12 -13.57
N ASN A 97 2.13 3.31 -14.65
CA ASN A 97 1.61 3.85 -15.90
C ASN A 97 2.10 3.05 -17.09
N ARG A 98 1.31 3.07 -18.17
CA ARG A 98 1.70 2.60 -19.49
C ARG A 98 1.32 3.63 -20.54
N GLU A 99 2.27 4.01 -21.39
CA GLU A 99 2.06 5.05 -22.41
C GLU A 99 2.63 4.61 -23.76
N GLU A 100 1.83 4.70 -24.83
CA GLU A 100 2.36 4.50 -26.18
C GLU A 100 3.39 5.59 -26.49
N LEU A 101 4.60 5.17 -26.87
CA LEU A 101 5.61 6.11 -27.36
C LEU A 101 5.12 6.73 -28.67
N PRO A 102 5.10 8.07 -28.79
CA PRO A 102 4.82 8.73 -30.05
C PRO A 102 5.80 8.25 -31.14
N PRO A 103 5.35 8.11 -32.41
CA PRO A 103 6.20 7.62 -33.51
C PRO A 103 7.53 8.37 -33.67
N GLU A 104 7.55 9.64 -33.26
CA GLU A 104 8.70 10.55 -33.31
C GLU A 104 9.78 10.22 -32.27
N MET A 105 9.40 9.61 -31.14
CA MET A 105 10.30 9.21 -30.05
C MET A 105 10.75 7.75 -30.13
N SER A 106 10.12 6.94 -30.99
CA SER A 106 10.46 5.52 -31.21
C SER A 106 11.79 5.31 -31.93
N GLN A 107 12.46 6.39 -32.38
CA GLN A 107 13.76 6.35 -33.04
C GLN A 107 14.90 6.57 -32.04
N ALA A 108 15.06 5.64 -31.09
CA ALA A 108 16.34 5.57 -30.36
C ALA A 108 17.45 5.16 -31.36
N PRO A 109 18.64 5.78 -31.33
CA PRO A 109 19.75 5.36 -32.17
C PRO A 109 20.11 3.90 -31.89
N ALA A 110 20.36 3.14 -32.96
CA ALA A 110 20.43 1.67 -32.97
C ALA A 110 21.51 1.02 -32.06
N ASP A 111 22.35 1.81 -31.38
CA ASP A 111 23.44 1.36 -30.52
C ASP A 111 23.12 1.41 -29.01
N ASP A 112 22.01 2.04 -28.59
CA ASP A 112 21.62 2.06 -27.18
C ASP A 112 20.72 0.87 -26.84
N LYS A 113 21.14 0.06 -25.84
CA LYS A 113 20.29 -1.00 -25.28
C LYS A 113 19.04 -0.38 -24.68
N VAL A 114 17.93 -0.46 -25.41
CA VAL A 114 16.59 -0.10 -24.93
C VAL A 114 16.30 -0.90 -23.67
N SER A 115 16.06 -0.22 -22.54
CA SER A 115 15.66 -0.89 -21.29
C SER A 115 14.35 -1.65 -21.49
N GLU A 116 14.15 -2.79 -20.80
CA GLU A 116 12.90 -3.56 -20.92
C GLU A 116 11.65 -2.71 -20.56
N SER A 117 11.76 -1.72 -19.67
CA SER A 117 10.68 -0.78 -19.36
C SER A 117 10.29 0.10 -20.56
N GLN A 118 11.26 0.53 -21.36
CA GLN A 118 11.01 1.26 -22.61
C GLN A 118 10.44 0.35 -23.70
N LYS A 119 10.83 -0.93 -23.72
CA LYS A 119 10.27 -1.93 -24.64
C LYS A 119 8.79 -2.23 -24.34
N PHE A 120 8.41 -2.32 -23.07
CA PHE A 120 7.05 -2.62 -22.65
C PHE A 120 6.20 -1.38 -22.36
N ASN A 121 6.78 -0.18 -22.56
CA ASN A 121 6.11 1.10 -22.38
C ASN A 121 5.47 1.24 -21.00
N ARG A 122 6.18 0.82 -19.94
CA ARG A 122 5.63 0.76 -18.58
C ARG A 122 6.66 1.12 -17.53
N PHE A 123 6.20 1.78 -16.48
CA PHE A 123 6.99 2.00 -15.27
C PHE A 123 6.11 2.30 -14.06
N MET A 124 6.67 2.19 -12.85
CA MET A 124 5.98 2.65 -11.66
C MET A 124 5.80 4.17 -11.69
N ILE A 125 4.67 4.65 -11.15
CA ILE A 125 4.59 6.03 -10.66
C ILE A 125 5.10 5.98 -9.22
N TYR A 126 6.21 6.66 -8.95
CA TYR A 126 6.86 6.54 -7.66
C TYR A 126 6.06 7.26 -6.57
N VAL A 127 5.59 6.51 -5.58
CA VAL A 127 4.84 7.03 -4.43
C VAL A 127 5.83 7.57 -3.40
N HIS A 128 6.08 8.88 -3.47
CA HIS A 128 6.92 9.60 -2.49
C HIS A 128 6.09 10.28 -1.39
N ALA A 129 4.76 10.10 -1.38
CA ALA A 129 3.86 10.73 -0.43
C ALA A 129 4.05 10.18 0.99
N LYS A 130 3.89 11.05 2.00
CA LYS A 130 3.82 10.69 3.41
C LYS A 130 2.60 11.36 4.02
N GLY A 131 1.49 10.64 4.03
CA GLY A 131 0.25 11.15 4.56
C GLY A 131 -0.74 10.05 4.89
N MET A 132 -1.78 10.43 5.64
CA MET A 132 -2.84 9.54 6.08
C MET A 132 -4.14 10.33 6.16
N ILE A 133 -5.22 9.76 5.63
CA ILE A 133 -6.58 10.31 5.75
C ILE A 133 -7.37 9.33 6.60
N VAL A 134 -8.08 9.84 7.61
CA VAL A 134 -8.89 9.05 8.54
C VAL A 134 -10.32 9.57 8.51
N ASP A 135 -11.25 8.65 8.23
CA ASP A 135 -12.70 8.85 8.26
C ASP A 135 -13.22 10.08 7.48
N ASP A 136 -12.48 10.48 6.44
CA ASP A 136 -12.69 11.70 5.63
C ASP A 136 -12.77 13.02 6.46
N GLU A 137 -12.31 13.00 7.72
CA GLU A 137 -12.37 14.14 8.65
C GLU A 137 -11.02 14.62 9.17
N TYR A 138 -10.01 13.75 9.21
CA TYR A 138 -8.67 14.07 9.72
C TYR A 138 -7.61 13.70 8.69
N VAL A 139 -6.59 14.55 8.54
CA VAL A 139 -5.47 14.32 7.63
C VAL A 139 -4.14 14.60 8.31
N ILE A 140 -3.16 13.74 8.05
CA ILE A 140 -1.74 13.98 8.34
C ILE A 140 -1.01 14.12 7.00
N VAL A 141 -0.16 15.13 6.89
CA VAL A 141 0.75 15.32 5.75
C VAL A 141 2.11 15.77 6.28
N GLY A 142 3.18 15.18 5.78
CA GLY A 142 4.53 15.53 6.24
C GLY A 142 5.64 14.90 5.42
N SER A 143 6.81 14.77 6.06
CA SER A 143 8.00 14.13 5.49
C SER A 143 8.25 12.71 6.02
N ALA A 144 7.69 12.37 7.18
CA ALA A 144 7.94 11.11 7.89
C ALA A 144 7.38 9.88 7.16
N ASN A 145 8.25 8.95 6.75
CA ASN A 145 7.84 7.65 6.25
C ASN A 145 7.27 6.77 7.38
N ILE A 146 6.51 5.73 7.03
CA ILE A 146 6.12 4.69 7.98
C ILE A 146 7.27 3.68 8.10
N ASN A 147 8.34 4.09 8.78
CA ASN A 147 9.50 3.28 9.08
C ASN A 147 10.17 3.79 10.37
N GLN A 148 11.10 3.03 10.92
CA GLN A 148 11.79 3.40 12.14
C GLN A 148 12.67 4.63 11.95
N ARG A 149 13.33 4.76 10.79
CA ARG A 149 14.15 5.93 10.43
C ARG A 149 13.42 7.26 10.64
N SER A 150 12.18 7.36 10.20
CA SER A 150 11.37 8.57 10.34
C SER A 150 10.63 8.66 11.68
N LEU A 151 10.19 7.54 12.26
CA LEU A 151 9.30 7.54 13.44
C LEU A 151 10.00 7.42 14.80
N ALA A 152 11.30 7.12 14.83
CA ALA A 152 12.05 7.00 16.08
C ALA A 152 12.22 8.35 16.82
N GLY A 153 12.16 9.48 16.09
CA GLY A 153 12.43 10.82 16.61
C GLY A 153 13.90 11.12 16.96
N SER A 154 14.75 10.08 17.04
CA SER A 154 16.19 10.17 17.30
C SER A 154 17.07 9.80 16.10
N LYS A 155 16.46 9.43 14.97
CA LYS A 155 17.12 9.10 13.69
C LYS A 155 17.04 10.31 12.75
N ASP A 156 16.17 10.28 11.74
CA ASP A 156 15.99 11.42 10.82
C ASP A 156 15.09 12.49 11.46
N THR A 157 15.36 13.76 11.14
CA THR A 157 14.50 14.87 11.58
C THR A 157 13.34 15.03 10.61
N GLU A 158 12.13 14.91 11.11
CA GLU A 158 10.91 14.95 10.31
C GLU A 158 9.96 16.05 10.76
N ILE A 159 9.07 16.48 9.86
CA ILE A 159 7.98 17.39 10.18
C ILE A 159 6.68 16.86 9.58
N ALA A 160 5.59 17.00 10.33
CA ALA A 160 4.25 16.69 9.87
C ALA A 160 3.24 17.64 10.48
N MET A 161 2.16 17.91 9.74
CA MET A 161 0.97 18.57 10.27
C MET A 161 -0.15 17.55 10.41
N GLY A 162 -1.00 17.73 11.42
CA GLY A 162 -2.29 17.06 11.57
C GLY A 162 -3.41 18.09 11.59
N ALA A 163 -4.48 17.88 10.82
CA ALA A 163 -5.58 18.83 10.74
C ALA A 163 -6.92 18.16 10.50
N TYR A 164 -7.98 18.84 10.95
CA TYR A 164 -9.37 18.52 10.68
C TYR A 164 -10.17 19.81 10.54
N GLN A 165 -11.39 19.70 9.99
CA GLN A 165 -12.31 20.83 9.88
C GLN A 165 -13.41 20.71 10.94
N PRO A 166 -13.48 21.60 11.96
CA PRO A 166 -14.43 21.44 13.08
C PRO A 166 -15.90 21.36 12.68
N HIS A 167 -16.28 22.00 11.56
CA HIS A 167 -17.63 21.96 11.01
C HIS A 167 -17.86 20.81 10.01
N HIS A 168 -16.85 20.01 9.72
CA HIS A 168 -16.92 18.81 8.87
C HIS A 168 -16.27 17.63 9.61
N SER A 169 -16.85 17.28 10.76
CA SER A 169 -16.50 16.09 11.55
C SER A 169 -17.73 15.24 11.83
N TRP A 170 -17.52 13.96 12.10
CA TRP A 170 -18.58 13.03 12.51
C TRP A 170 -19.31 13.54 13.75
N ALA A 171 -18.58 14.06 14.74
CA ALA A 171 -19.17 14.61 15.97
C ALA A 171 -20.08 15.82 15.72
N ALA A 172 -19.68 16.74 14.83
CA ALA A 172 -20.44 17.96 14.55
C ALA A 172 -21.62 17.72 13.61
N LYS A 173 -21.43 16.91 12.56
CA LYS A 173 -22.42 16.69 11.50
C LYS A 173 -23.37 15.53 11.78
N LYS A 174 -22.95 14.55 12.60
CA LYS A 174 -23.67 13.28 12.84
C LYS A 174 -23.97 12.50 11.55
N ARG A 175 -23.18 12.75 10.50
CA ARG A 175 -23.21 12.11 9.19
C ARG A 175 -21.83 12.22 8.56
N HIS A 176 -21.58 11.45 7.51
CA HIS A 176 -20.31 11.42 6.80
C HIS A 176 -19.83 12.84 6.44
N PRO A 177 -18.65 13.29 6.94
CA PRO A 177 -18.16 14.65 6.72
C PRO A 177 -17.67 14.89 5.30
N HIS A 178 -18.47 15.60 4.51
CA HIS A 178 -18.07 16.08 3.19
C HIS A 178 -17.38 17.44 3.29
N GLY A 179 -16.14 17.42 3.79
CA GLY A 179 -15.24 18.58 3.85
C GLY A 179 -14.22 18.61 2.72
N GLN A 180 -13.17 19.42 2.90
CA GLN A 180 -11.99 19.46 2.04
C GLN A 180 -11.21 18.14 2.09
N ILE A 181 -11.17 17.46 3.24
CA ILE A 181 -10.46 16.19 3.39
C ILE A 181 -11.14 15.10 2.55
N TYR A 182 -12.47 14.95 2.65
CA TYR A 182 -13.28 14.15 1.73
C TYR A 182 -13.00 14.47 0.25
N GLY A 183 -13.04 15.76 -0.10
CA GLY A 183 -12.79 16.21 -1.49
C GLY A 183 -11.39 15.85 -1.98
N TYR A 184 -10.37 16.02 -1.13
CA TYR A 184 -8.99 15.66 -1.40
C TYR A 184 -8.83 14.15 -1.62
N ARG A 185 -9.40 13.33 -0.73
CA ARG A 185 -9.42 11.87 -0.85
C ARG A 185 -10.10 11.41 -2.14
N MET A 186 -11.27 11.97 -2.47
CA MET A 186 -11.96 11.70 -3.73
C MET A 186 -11.14 12.13 -4.94
N SER A 187 -10.41 13.25 -4.87
CA SER A 187 -9.53 13.71 -5.96
C SER A 187 -8.37 12.74 -6.20
N LEU A 188 -7.71 12.26 -5.14
CA LEU A 188 -6.66 11.24 -5.25
C LEU A 188 -7.21 9.94 -5.83
N TRP A 189 -8.42 9.56 -5.42
CA TRP A 189 -9.09 8.37 -5.97
C TRP A 189 -9.46 8.55 -7.44
N ALA A 190 -9.89 9.74 -7.87
CA ALA A 190 -10.13 10.03 -9.29
C ALA A 190 -8.84 9.88 -10.12
N GLU A 191 -7.71 10.36 -9.60
CA GLU A 191 -6.39 10.19 -10.22
C GLU A 191 -6.00 8.70 -10.30
N HIS A 192 -6.04 7.98 -9.18
CA HIS A 192 -5.51 6.62 -9.11
C HIS A 192 -6.45 5.58 -9.74
N LEU A 193 -7.77 5.74 -9.65
CA LEU A 193 -8.76 4.80 -10.20
C LEU A 193 -9.23 5.20 -11.62
N GLY A 194 -8.90 6.41 -12.08
CA GLY A 194 -9.28 6.96 -13.39
C GLY A 194 -10.76 7.32 -13.54
N MET A 195 -11.60 6.95 -12.59
CA MET A 195 -13.04 7.17 -12.59
C MET A 195 -13.54 7.34 -11.17
N LEU A 196 -14.64 8.08 -10.99
CA LEU A 196 -15.38 8.15 -9.73
C LEU A 196 -16.67 7.35 -9.82
N GLU A 197 -16.92 6.53 -8.80
CA GLU A 197 -18.13 5.73 -8.66
C GLU A 197 -18.82 6.01 -7.33
N GLU A 198 -20.12 5.75 -7.26
CA GLU A 198 -20.93 6.07 -6.08
C GLU A 198 -20.43 5.34 -4.82
N CYS A 199 -20.00 4.08 -4.95
CA CYS A 199 -19.48 3.31 -3.82
C CYS A 199 -18.21 3.93 -3.20
N TYR A 200 -17.45 4.73 -3.95
CA TYR A 200 -16.26 5.41 -3.41
C TYR A 200 -16.60 6.49 -2.39
N LYS A 201 -17.87 6.90 -2.30
CA LYS A 201 -18.31 7.82 -1.26
C LYS A 201 -18.34 7.17 0.12
N ASP A 202 -18.38 5.84 0.21
CA ASP A 202 -18.43 5.08 1.47
C ASP A 202 -17.28 4.06 1.48
N ALA A 203 -16.07 4.57 1.75
CA ALA A 203 -14.81 3.84 1.60
C ALA A 203 -14.69 2.61 2.52
N GLU A 204 -15.42 2.56 3.63
CA GLU A 204 -15.46 1.42 4.55
C GLU A 204 -16.32 0.25 4.04
N SER A 205 -17.15 0.48 3.02
CA SER A 205 -18.09 -0.51 2.51
C SER A 205 -17.36 -1.66 1.79
N LEU A 206 -17.90 -2.88 1.92
CA LEU A 206 -17.34 -4.04 1.23
C LEU A 206 -17.44 -3.89 -0.30
N GLU A 207 -18.49 -3.23 -0.78
CA GLU A 207 -18.66 -2.91 -2.19
C GLU A 207 -17.52 -2.04 -2.71
N CYS A 208 -17.17 -0.97 -1.98
CA CYS A 208 -16.06 -0.10 -2.32
C CYS A 208 -14.72 -0.86 -2.34
N VAL A 209 -14.41 -1.62 -1.29
CA VAL A 209 -13.19 -2.45 -1.21
C VAL A 209 -13.09 -3.38 -2.42
N LYS A 210 -14.15 -4.14 -2.71
CA LYS A 210 -14.18 -5.08 -3.84
C LYS A 210 -14.03 -4.36 -5.18
N LYS A 211 -14.61 -3.16 -5.33
CA LYS A 211 -14.52 -2.38 -6.55
C LYS A 211 -13.10 -1.87 -6.79
N VAL A 212 -12.46 -1.30 -5.77
CA VAL A 212 -11.06 -0.84 -5.83
C VAL A 212 -10.12 -2.02 -6.14
N ASN A 213 -10.29 -3.15 -5.45
CA ASN A 213 -9.50 -4.37 -5.69
C ASN A 213 -9.65 -4.87 -7.12
N LYS A 214 -10.87 -4.90 -7.66
CA LYS A 214 -11.13 -5.32 -9.04
C LYS A 214 -10.41 -4.44 -10.07
N VAL A 215 -10.40 -3.12 -9.87
CA VAL A 215 -9.68 -2.19 -10.76
C VAL A 215 -8.18 -2.43 -10.66
N ALA A 216 -7.66 -2.53 -9.43
CA ALA A 216 -6.24 -2.73 -9.15
C ALA A 216 -5.71 -4.07 -9.70
N GLU A 217 -6.49 -5.15 -9.59
CA GLU A 217 -6.19 -6.49 -10.15
C GLU A 217 -6.16 -6.47 -11.67
N LYS A 218 -7.21 -5.93 -12.29
CA LYS A 218 -7.26 -5.77 -13.75
C LYS A 218 -6.09 -4.92 -14.26
N ASN A 219 -5.78 -3.82 -13.58
CA ASN A 219 -4.66 -2.97 -13.97
C ASN A 219 -3.32 -3.69 -13.80
N TRP A 220 -3.12 -4.50 -12.74
CA TRP A 220 -1.90 -5.32 -12.61
C TRP A 220 -1.76 -6.31 -13.78
N GLU A 221 -2.83 -7.03 -14.13
CA GLU A 221 -2.83 -7.93 -15.29
C GLU A 221 -2.50 -7.21 -16.59
N LEU A 222 -3.07 -6.02 -16.82
CA LEU A 222 -2.76 -5.21 -17.99
C LEU A 222 -1.35 -4.60 -17.92
N PHE A 223 -0.86 -4.28 -16.72
CA PHE A 223 0.47 -3.74 -16.50
C PHE A 223 1.55 -4.74 -16.89
N THR A 224 1.35 -6.02 -16.57
CA THR A 224 2.33 -7.09 -16.76
C THR A 224 2.33 -7.73 -18.15
N LYS A 225 1.32 -7.47 -19.00
CA LYS A 225 1.27 -7.97 -20.39
C LYS A 225 2.39 -7.44 -21.28
N ASP A 226 2.90 -8.33 -22.13
CA ASP A 226 3.86 -7.98 -23.19
C ASP A 226 3.26 -7.00 -24.21
N GLU A 227 2.04 -7.26 -24.67
CA GLU A 227 1.31 -6.36 -25.54
C GLU A 227 0.89 -5.08 -24.80
N PHE A 228 0.95 -3.95 -25.49
CA PHE A 228 0.51 -2.67 -24.93
C PHE A 228 -0.99 -2.71 -24.61
N SER A 229 -1.36 -2.12 -23.47
CA SER A 229 -2.75 -1.92 -23.07
C SER A 229 -2.83 -0.71 -22.16
N THR A 230 -3.81 0.16 -22.41
CA THR A 230 -4.09 1.29 -21.54
C THR A 230 -4.64 0.82 -20.19
N LEU A 231 -4.13 1.40 -19.10
CA LEU A 231 -4.62 1.16 -17.76
C LEU A 231 -5.84 2.04 -17.46
N GLN A 232 -6.69 1.62 -16.52
CA GLN A 232 -7.71 2.50 -15.96
C GLN A 232 -7.13 3.25 -14.77
N GLY A 233 -6.74 4.51 -14.96
CA GLY A 233 -5.97 5.23 -13.94
C GLY A 233 -4.61 4.58 -13.72
N HIS A 234 -4.16 4.55 -12.47
CA HIS A 234 -2.78 4.20 -12.12
C HIS A 234 -2.65 3.15 -11.02
N ILE A 235 -3.74 2.84 -10.30
CA ILE A 235 -3.69 1.92 -9.17
C ILE A 235 -3.45 0.48 -9.64
N LEU A 236 -2.48 -0.18 -9.02
CA LEU A 236 -2.13 -1.57 -9.24
C LEU A 236 -2.30 -2.32 -7.93
N LYS A 237 -2.72 -3.58 -7.99
CA LYS A 237 -2.61 -4.50 -6.85
C LYS A 237 -1.13 -4.60 -6.51
N TYR A 238 -0.76 -4.39 -5.24
CA TYR A 238 0.60 -4.68 -4.83
C TYR A 238 0.83 -6.19 -5.02
N PRO A 239 1.90 -6.64 -5.70
CA PRO A 239 1.96 -7.95 -6.34
C PRO A 239 2.22 -9.14 -5.39
N LEU A 240 1.37 -9.24 -4.37
CA LEU A 240 1.37 -10.29 -3.36
C LEU A 240 0.09 -11.13 -3.44
N GLN A 241 0.25 -12.41 -3.13
CA GLN A 241 -0.82 -13.33 -2.81
C GLN A 241 -0.98 -13.38 -1.29
N ILE A 242 -2.20 -13.17 -0.82
CA ILE A 242 -2.53 -13.20 0.61
C ILE A 242 -3.38 -14.43 0.88
N GLY A 243 -2.91 -15.30 1.77
CA GLY A 243 -3.64 -16.49 2.20
C GLY A 243 -4.78 -16.16 3.17
N ALA A 244 -5.77 -17.04 3.25
CA ALA A 244 -6.87 -16.92 4.22
C ALA A 244 -6.40 -17.02 5.67
N ASP A 245 -5.22 -17.60 5.91
CA ASP A 245 -4.53 -17.67 7.20
C ASP A 245 -3.60 -16.48 7.47
N GLY A 246 -3.50 -15.55 6.52
CA GLY A 246 -2.67 -14.35 6.61
C GLY A 246 -1.24 -14.50 6.08
N THR A 247 -0.91 -15.64 5.49
CA THR A 247 0.37 -15.84 4.79
C THR A 247 0.53 -14.85 3.63
N VAL A 248 1.77 -14.41 3.39
CA VAL A 248 2.12 -13.42 2.37
C VAL A 248 3.18 -14.00 1.45
N ASP A 249 2.81 -14.22 0.20
CA ASP A 249 3.70 -14.72 -0.84
C ASP A 249 3.71 -13.77 -2.05
N SER A 250 4.70 -13.89 -2.93
CA SER A 250 4.62 -13.26 -4.25
C SER A 250 3.46 -13.84 -5.06
N LEU A 251 2.81 -13.02 -5.89
CA LEU A 251 1.82 -13.54 -6.84
C LEU A 251 2.44 -14.67 -7.71
N PRO A 252 1.71 -15.78 -7.97
CA PRO A 252 2.23 -16.88 -8.78
C PRO A 252 2.70 -16.41 -10.16
N GLY A 253 3.94 -16.76 -10.53
CA GLY A 253 4.56 -16.34 -11.79
C GLY A 253 5.12 -14.91 -11.77
N TYR A 254 5.10 -14.24 -10.62
CA TYR A 254 5.62 -12.90 -10.40
C TYR A 254 6.54 -12.89 -9.15
N GLU A 255 7.54 -13.76 -9.12
CA GLU A 255 8.51 -13.80 -8.02
C GLU A 255 9.40 -12.55 -8.00
N ASN A 256 9.57 -11.89 -9.16
CA ASN A 256 10.34 -10.66 -9.32
C ASN A 256 9.50 -9.56 -9.97
N PHE A 257 9.88 -8.29 -9.75
CA PHE A 257 9.25 -7.17 -10.45
C PHE A 257 9.47 -7.23 -11.97
N PRO A 258 8.47 -6.79 -12.77
CA PRO A 258 8.60 -6.76 -14.21
C PRO A 258 9.78 -5.89 -14.65
N ASP A 259 10.45 -6.30 -15.73
CA ASP A 259 11.51 -5.57 -16.47
C ASP A 259 12.85 -5.41 -15.75
N LEU A 260 12.82 -4.98 -14.49
CA LEU A 260 14.01 -4.66 -13.70
C LEU A 260 14.44 -5.79 -12.75
N GLY A 261 13.58 -6.77 -12.51
CA GLY A 261 13.83 -7.87 -11.57
C GLY A 261 13.86 -7.44 -10.11
N GLY A 262 14.49 -8.26 -9.27
CA GLY A 262 14.45 -8.11 -7.80
C GLY A 262 13.19 -8.77 -7.22
N LYS A 263 13.35 -9.51 -6.13
CA LYS A 263 12.26 -10.30 -5.55
C LYS A 263 11.22 -9.37 -4.94
N ILE A 264 9.95 -9.69 -5.17
CA ILE A 264 8.81 -8.90 -4.67
C ILE A 264 8.72 -8.95 -3.14
N ILE A 265 8.95 -10.14 -2.57
CA ILE A 265 8.97 -10.36 -1.11
C ILE A 265 10.28 -9.89 -0.45
N GLY A 266 11.23 -9.38 -1.23
CA GLY A 266 12.57 -9.01 -0.78
C GLY A 266 13.48 -10.20 -0.48
N ALA A 267 14.64 -9.89 0.10
CA ALA A 267 15.59 -10.87 0.58
C ALA A 267 16.39 -10.28 1.74
N HIS A 268 16.43 -11.02 2.86
CA HIS A 268 17.22 -10.63 4.01
C HIS A 268 18.74 -10.76 3.74
N SER A 269 19.48 -9.82 4.27
CA SER A 269 20.92 -9.62 4.12
C SER A 269 21.57 -9.66 5.50
N THR A 270 22.41 -10.67 5.71
CA THR A 270 23.16 -10.83 6.97
C THR A 270 24.31 -9.82 7.13
N THR A 271 24.58 -9.00 6.11
CA THR A 271 25.70 -8.05 6.09
C THR A 271 25.27 -6.59 6.23
N LEU A 272 23.97 -6.28 6.06
CA LEU A 272 23.44 -4.94 6.22
C LEU A 272 22.87 -4.79 7.63
N PRO A 273 23.35 -3.84 8.45
CA PRO A 273 22.75 -3.58 9.75
C PRO A 273 21.31 -3.08 9.61
N ASP A 274 20.37 -3.68 10.36
CA ASP A 274 18.94 -3.34 10.34
C ASP A 274 18.69 -1.83 10.54
N ILE A 275 19.53 -1.15 11.34
CA ILE A 275 19.41 0.30 11.58
C ILE A 275 19.45 1.14 10.30
N LEU A 276 20.07 0.65 9.22
CA LEU A 276 20.17 1.34 7.94
C LEU A 276 18.93 1.14 7.05
N THR A 277 18.20 0.03 7.24
CA THR A 277 17.13 -0.44 6.35
C THR A 277 15.75 -0.50 7.02
N THR A 278 15.68 -0.17 8.32
CA THR A 278 14.46 -0.05 9.13
C THR A 278 14.02 1.38 9.40
#